data_AF-A0A523FHB7-F1
#
_entry.id   AF-A0A523FHB7-F1
#
_cell.length_a   1.000
_cell.length_b   1.000
_cell.length_c   1.000
_cell.angle_alpha   90.00
_cell.angle_beta   90.00
_cell.angle_gamma   90.00
#
_symmetry.space_group_name_H-M   'P 1'
#
loop_
_entity.id
_entity.type
_entity.pdbx_description
1 polymer ?
#
loop_
_entity_poly.entity_id
_entity_poly.type
_entity_poly.pdbx_seq_one_letter_code
_entity_poly.pdbx_strand_id
1 'polypeptide(L)'
;MPDLMETAGVSRAVVTGLVDHGTLKVIQLPEPDAANDEIDLDFVADNAPTLSASQADAVKTLCDQVKAESYCCTLLEGVTGSGKTEVYFEAIAQALRQDPTAQVLVLVPEIALTNQLLLRFDARFGT
;
A
#
# COMPACT_ATOMS: atom_id res chain seq x y z
N MET A 1 7.09 19.84 -12.70
CA MET A 1 8.21 20.46 -13.44
C MET A 1 9.56 20.42 -12.70
N PRO A 2 9.65 20.73 -11.38
CA PRO A 2 10.92 20.64 -10.65
C PRO A 2 11.57 19.25 -10.75
N ASP A 3 10.76 18.20 -10.59
CA ASP A 3 11.16 16.80 -10.62
C ASP A 3 11.81 16.35 -11.95
N LEU A 4 11.27 16.84 -13.09
CA LEU A 4 11.83 16.55 -14.42
C LEU A 4 13.21 17.21 -14.61
N MET A 5 13.36 18.46 -14.16
CA MET A 5 14.63 19.20 -14.26
C MET A 5 15.72 18.55 -13.41
N GLU A 6 15.37 18.13 -12.21
CA GLU A 6 16.26 17.45 -11.27
C GLU A 6 16.69 16.09 -11.80
N THR A 7 15.74 15.24 -12.20
CA THR A 7 16.00 13.90 -12.73
C THR A 7 16.85 13.92 -14.01
N ALA A 8 16.56 14.86 -14.92
CA ALA A 8 17.32 15.00 -16.16
C ALA A 8 18.62 15.80 -16.00
N GLY A 9 18.85 16.43 -14.85
CA GLY A 9 20.02 17.27 -14.60
C GLY A 9 20.12 18.51 -15.50
N VAL A 10 18.98 19.08 -15.93
CA VAL A 10 18.94 20.20 -16.88
C VAL A 10 18.25 21.43 -16.30
N SER A 11 18.58 22.60 -16.85
CA SER A 11 17.92 23.84 -16.48
C SER A 11 16.51 23.96 -17.06
N ARG A 12 15.69 24.84 -16.48
CA ARG A 12 14.34 25.14 -17.00
C ARG A 12 14.37 25.58 -18.47
N ALA A 13 15.39 26.34 -18.86
CA ALA A 13 15.51 26.86 -20.23
C ALA A 13 15.63 25.72 -21.27
N VAL A 14 16.31 24.61 -20.91
CA VAL A 14 16.39 23.43 -21.78
C VAL A 14 15.00 22.80 -21.94
N VAL A 15 14.27 22.63 -20.83
CA VAL A 15 12.92 22.05 -20.86
C VAL A 15 11.96 22.92 -21.68
N THR A 16 11.96 24.24 -21.46
CA THR A 16 11.13 25.18 -22.23
C THR A 16 11.50 25.16 -23.72
N GLY A 17 12.79 25.21 -24.06
CA GLY A 17 13.22 25.16 -25.46
C GLY A 17 12.79 23.85 -26.16
N LEU A 18 12.80 22.72 -25.46
CA LEU A 18 12.31 21.45 -25.99
C LEU A 18 10.79 21.43 -26.20
N VAL A 19 10.02 22.16 -25.37
CA VAL A 19 8.58 22.35 -25.59
C VAL A 19 8.35 23.25 -26.80
N ASP A 20 9.08 24.35 -26.89
CA ASP A 20 8.96 25.33 -27.99
C ASP A 20 9.34 24.72 -29.34
N HIS A 21 10.33 23.83 -29.37
CA HIS A 21 10.71 23.06 -30.56
C HIS A 21 9.76 21.90 -30.89
N GLY A 22 8.73 21.66 -30.06
CA GLY A 22 7.77 20.58 -30.26
C GLY A 22 8.30 19.19 -29.94
N THR A 23 9.51 19.08 -29.39
CA THR A 23 10.11 17.81 -28.94
C THR A 23 9.41 17.28 -27.69
N LEU A 24 8.99 18.17 -26.79
CA LEU A 24 8.20 17.83 -25.60
C LEU A 24 6.79 18.43 -25.72
N LYS A 25 5.78 17.66 -25.27
CA LYS A 25 4.40 18.14 -25.14
C LYS A 25 4.05 18.25 -23.67
N VAL A 26 3.59 19.43 -23.25
CA VAL A 26 3.02 19.59 -21.91
C VAL A 26 1.65 18.93 -21.89
N ILE A 27 1.52 17.89 -21.07
CA ILE A 27 0.24 17.26 -20.78
C ILE A 27 -0.13 17.58 -19.33
N GLN A 28 -1.41 17.91 -19.13
CA GLN A 28 -1.96 17.95 -17.79
C GLN A 28 -2.19 16.49 -17.40
N LEU A 29 -1.45 16.03 -16.40
CA LEU A 29 -1.78 14.75 -15.76
C LEU A 29 -3.18 14.91 -15.15
N PRO A 30 -4.08 13.93 -15.31
CA PRO A 30 -5.29 13.92 -14.49
C PRO A 30 -4.86 14.08 -13.03
N GLU A 31 -5.68 14.76 -12.22
CA GLU A 31 -5.53 14.55 -10.77
C GLU A 31 -5.52 13.03 -10.58
N PRO A 32 -4.53 12.46 -9.87
CA PRO A 32 -4.51 11.02 -9.63
C PRO A 32 -5.91 10.68 -9.17
N ASP A 33 -6.59 9.86 -9.97
CA ASP A 33 -8.03 9.71 -9.86
C ASP A 33 -8.29 9.42 -8.38
N ALA A 34 -9.01 10.33 -7.71
CA ALA A 34 -9.63 10.01 -6.43
C ALA A 34 -10.82 9.07 -6.67
N ALA A 35 -10.83 8.35 -7.80
CA ALA A 35 -11.51 7.08 -7.91
C ALA A 35 -10.90 6.23 -6.79
N ASN A 36 -11.58 6.26 -5.66
CA ASN A 36 -11.71 5.13 -4.80
C ASN A 36 -12.10 3.98 -5.73
N ASP A 37 -11.13 3.31 -6.34
CA ASP A 37 -11.34 1.92 -6.68
C ASP A 37 -11.81 1.30 -5.36
N GLU A 38 -13.04 0.81 -5.39
CA GLU A 38 -13.77 0.44 -4.19
C GLU A 38 -12.97 -0.69 -3.54
N ILE A 39 -12.21 -0.37 -2.49
CA ILE A 39 -11.36 -1.35 -1.82
C ILE A 39 -12.27 -2.46 -1.30
N ASP A 40 -12.19 -3.63 -1.93
CA ASP A 40 -12.91 -4.80 -1.45
C ASP A 40 -12.11 -5.44 -0.33
N LEU A 41 -12.41 -5.02 0.90
CA LEU A 41 -11.79 -5.53 2.13
C LEU A 41 -12.09 -7.02 2.34
N ASP A 42 -13.15 -7.53 1.70
CA ASP A 42 -13.58 -8.91 1.75
C ASP A 42 -13.21 -9.67 0.47
N PHE A 43 -12.39 -9.08 -0.40
CA PHE A 43 -11.86 -9.76 -1.57
C PHE A 43 -11.04 -10.96 -1.13
N VAL A 44 -11.49 -12.14 -1.55
CA VAL A 44 -10.78 -13.40 -1.36
C VAL A 44 -10.38 -13.89 -2.73
N ALA A 45 -9.10 -13.74 -3.08
CA ALA A 45 -8.56 -14.39 -4.26
C ALA A 45 -8.78 -15.91 -4.17
N ASP A 46 -9.03 -16.58 -5.31
CA ASP A 46 -9.29 -18.03 -5.37
C ASP A 46 -8.22 -18.90 -4.68
N ASN A 47 -7.00 -18.37 -4.49
CA ASN A 47 -5.87 -19.03 -3.84
C ASN A 47 -5.50 -18.40 -2.49
N ALA A 48 -6.42 -17.74 -1.80
CA ALA A 48 -6.16 -17.16 -0.50
C ALA A 48 -5.68 -18.23 0.51
N PRO A 49 -4.55 -18.01 1.19
CA PRO A 49 -4.01 -18.99 2.12
C PRO A 49 -4.94 -19.19 3.33
N THR A 50 -5.20 -20.45 3.68
CA THR A 50 -5.92 -20.76 4.93
C THR A 50 -5.02 -20.50 6.13
N LEU A 51 -5.50 -19.71 7.08
CA LEU A 51 -4.75 -19.41 8.30
C LEU A 51 -4.56 -20.67 9.16
N SER A 52 -3.36 -20.84 9.72
CA SER A 52 -3.14 -21.81 10.79
C SER A 52 -3.86 -21.39 12.08
N ALA A 53 -3.99 -22.31 13.04
CA ALA A 53 -4.56 -21.98 14.35
C ALA A 53 -3.81 -20.84 15.04
N SER A 54 -2.47 -20.86 15.03
CA SER A 54 -1.67 -19.80 15.64
C SER A 54 -1.78 -18.46 14.93
N GLN A 55 -1.93 -18.46 13.60
CA GLN A 55 -2.20 -17.24 12.84
C GLN A 55 -3.59 -16.69 13.14
N ALA A 56 -4.61 -17.55 13.21
CA ALA A 56 -5.98 -17.15 13.56
C ALA A 56 -6.05 -16.53 14.97
N ASP A 57 -5.34 -17.10 15.94
CA ASP A 57 -5.24 -16.54 17.29
C ASP A 57 -4.53 -15.18 17.30
N ALA A 58 -3.46 -15.03 16.53
CA ALA A 58 -2.74 -13.76 16.38
C ALA A 58 -3.62 -12.69 15.70
N VAL A 59 -4.34 -13.05 14.63
CA VAL A 59 -5.32 -12.19 13.95
C VAL A 59 -6.38 -11.73 14.93
N LYS A 60 -6.99 -12.66 15.67
CA LYS A 60 -8.00 -12.33 16.67
C LYS A 60 -7.47 -11.31 17.68
N THR A 61 -6.29 -11.56 18.23
CA THR A 61 -5.67 -10.68 19.23
C THR A 61 -5.43 -9.27 18.66
N LEU A 62 -4.86 -9.18 17.46
CA LEU A 62 -4.53 -7.90 16.83
C LEU A 62 -5.80 -7.13 16.42
N CYS A 63 -6.80 -7.82 15.87
CA CYS A 63 -8.08 -7.22 15.51
C CYS A 63 -8.86 -6.74 16.75
N ASP A 64 -8.82 -7.48 17.86
CA ASP A 64 -9.45 -7.05 19.12
C ASP A 64 -8.80 -5.76 19.66
N GLN A 65 -7.47 -5.60 19.49
CA GLN A 65 -6.77 -4.37 19.84
C GLN A 65 -7.12 -3.19 18.94
N VAL A 66 -7.21 -3.40 17.61
CA VAL A 66 -7.65 -2.37 16.66
C VAL A 66 -9.05 -1.88 17.01
N LYS A 67 -9.98 -2.82 17.28
CA LYS A 67 -11.36 -2.51 17.70
C LYS A 67 -11.46 -1.69 18.97
N ALA A 68 -10.47 -1.79 19.86
CA ALA A 68 -10.48 -1.05 21.12
C ALA A 68 -10.24 0.46 20.94
N GLU A 69 -9.87 0.93 19.73
CA GLU A 69 -9.63 2.35 19.41
C GLU A 69 -8.68 3.05 20.41
N SER A 70 -7.72 2.29 20.92
CA SER A 70 -6.75 2.78 21.90
C SER A 70 -5.34 2.42 21.45
N TYR A 71 -4.37 3.22 21.89
CA TYR A 71 -2.97 2.96 21.54
C TYR A 71 -2.53 1.58 22.06
N CYS A 72 -1.96 0.79 21.16
CA CYS A 72 -1.32 -0.48 21.48
C CYS A 72 -0.01 -0.65 20.71
N CYS A 73 0.92 -1.41 21.28
CA CYS A 73 2.15 -1.83 20.61
C CYS A 73 2.23 -3.36 20.69
N THR A 74 2.30 -4.00 19.53
CA THR A 74 2.27 -5.46 19.41
C THR A 74 3.45 -5.94 18.57
N LEU A 75 4.19 -6.90 19.11
CA LEU A 75 5.23 -7.61 18.39
C LEU A 75 4.65 -8.92 17.85
N LEU A 76 4.63 -9.07 16.53
CA LEU A 76 4.29 -10.35 15.89
C LEU A 76 5.57 -11.13 15.60
N GLU A 77 5.88 -12.10 16.44
CA GLU A 77 7.06 -12.96 16.28
C GLU A 77 6.78 -14.09 15.29
N GLY A 78 7.75 -14.34 14.39
CA GLY A 78 7.70 -15.46 13.47
C GLY A 78 8.85 -15.44 12.47
N VAL A 79 9.27 -16.61 11.99
CA VAL A 79 10.31 -16.72 10.97
C VAL A 79 9.84 -16.21 9.60
N THR A 80 10.76 -15.96 8.68
CA THR A 80 10.41 -15.64 7.29
C THR A 80 9.58 -16.78 6.68
N GLY A 81 8.51 -16.45 5.94
CA GLY A 81 7.60 -17.44 5.37
C GLY A 81 6.53 -17.98 6.32
N SER A 82 6.50 -17.57 7.59
CA SER A 82 5.46 -18.00 8.55
C SER A 82 4.08 -17.34 8.35
N GLY A 83 3.89 -16.61 7.25
CA GLY A 83 2.62 -15.92 6.93
C GLY A 83 2.28 -14.71 7.80
N LYS A 84 3.27 -14.01 8.39
CA LYS A 84 3.02 -12.76 9.15
C LYS A 84 2.26 -11.71 8.33
N THR A 85 2.50 -11.66 7.02
CA THR A 85 1.82 -10.74 6.10
C THR A 85 0.30 -10.88 6.16
N GLU A 86 -0.23 -12.11 6.22
CA GLU A 86 -1.68 -12.34 6.30
C GLU A 86 -2.26 -11.79 7.60
N VAL A 87 -1.52 -11.92 8.71
CA VAL A 87 -1.92 -11.36 10.00
C VAL A 87 -1.99 -9.83 9.95
N TYR A 88 -1.03 -9.19 9.26
CA TYR A 88 -1.07 -7.73 9.04
C TYR A 88 -2.26 -7.31 8.19
N PHE A 89 -2.55 -8.04 7.11
CA PHE A 89 -3.66 -7.72 6.22
C PHE A 89 -5.01 -7.81 6.91
N GLU A 90 -5.24 -8.79 7.78
CA GLU A 90 -6.48 -8.85 8.56
C GLU A 90 -6.63 -7.66 9.53
N ALA A 91 -5.53 -7.21 10.15
CA ALA A 91 -5.57 -6.03 11.01
C ALA A 91 -5.80 -4.73 10.23
N ILE A 92 -5.20 -4.60 9.04
CA ILE A 92 -5.43 -3.48 8.11
C ILE A 92 -6.90 -3.46 7.68
N ALA A 93 -7.42 -4.60 7.23
CA ALA A 93 -8.82 -4.74 6.84
C ALA A 93 -9.75 -4.40 8.01
N GLN A 94 -9.43 -4.85 9.23
CA GLN A 94 -10.21 -4.50 10.43
C GLN A 94 -10.23 -2.99 10.69
N ALA A 95 -9.10 -2.30 10.56
CA ALA A 95 -9.04 -0.84 10.76
C ALA A 95 -9.89 -0.10 9.72
N LEU A 96 -9.78 -0.48 8.45
CA LEU A 96 -10.53 0.13 7.34
C LEU A 96 -12.04 -0.20 7.39
N ARG A 97 -12.42 -1.40 7.86
CA ARG A 97 -13.83 -1.76 8.10
C ARG A 97 -14.45 -0.92 9.22
N GLN A 98 -13.65 -0.50 10.21
CA GLN A 98 -14.12 0.27 11.35
C GLN A 98 -14.30 1.75 11.01
N ASP A 99 -13.36 2.32 10.23
CA ASP A 99 -13.45 3.68 9.71
C ASP A 99 -13.00 3.70 8.23
N PRO A 100 -13.94 3.85 7.29
CA PRO A 100 -13.63 3.92 5.85
C PRO A 100 -12.74 5.10 5.45
N THR A 101 -12.58 6.10 6.32
CA THR A 101 -11.70 7.27 6.10
C THR A 101 -10.32 7.11 6.73
N ALA A 102 -10.08 6.01 7.46
CA ALA A 102 -8.81 5.72 8.09
C ALA A 102 -7.70 5.48 7.05
N GLN A 103 -6.46 5.74 7.47
CA GLN A 103 -5.26 5.46 6.69
C GLN A 103 -4.34 4.52 7.46
N VAL A 104 -3.74 3.57 6.75
CA VAL A 104 -2.75 2.65 7.31
C VAL A 104 -1.40 2.89 6.65
N LEU A 105 -0.37 3.13 7.47
CA LEU A 105 1.01 3.26 7.02
C LEU A 105 1.76 1.94 7.22
N VAL A 106 2.21 1.32 6.14
CA VAL A 106 3.08 0.14 6.18
C VAL A 106 4.49 0.53 5.73
N LEU A 107 5.46 0.34 6.63
CA LEU A 107 6.86 0.65 6.38
C LEU A 107 7.63 -0.61 6.01
N VAL A 108 8.33 -0.57 4.88
CA VAL A 108 9.17 -1.66 4.37
C VAL A 108 10.64 -1.24 4.26
N PRO A 109 11.58 -2.19 4.34
CA PRO A 109 12.98 -1.92 4.01
C PRO A 109 13.19 -1.68 2.50
N GLU A 110 14.19 -0.84 2.18
CA GLU A 110 14.27 -0.01 0.96
C GLU A 110 14.34 -0.70 -0.43
N ILE A 111 15.03 -1.84 -0.63
CA ILE A 111 15.49 -2.19 -2.00
C ILE A 111 14.95 -3.51 -2.60
N ALA A 112 14.33 -4.42 -1.83
CA ALA A 112 13.98 -5.75 -2.36
C ALA A 112 12.53 -6.22 -2.14
N LEU A 113 11.77 -5.62 -1.22
CA LEU A 113 10.49 -6.15 -0.78
C LEU A 113 9.28 -5.32 -1.22
N THR A 114 9.50 -4.14 -1.80
CA THR A 114 8.42 -3.22 -2.18
C THR A 114 7.54 -3.82 -3.27
N ASN A 115 8.11 -4.30 -4.38
CA ASN A 115 7.32 -4.86 -5.49
C ASN A 115 6.54 -6.12 -5.09
N GLN A 116 7.15 -7.02 -4.32
CA GLN A 116 6.46 -8.23 -3.86
C GLN A 116 5.35 -7.93 -2.87
N LEU A 117 5.54 -6.93 -2.01
CA LEU A 117 4.49 -6.52 -1.07
C LEU A 117 3.36 -5.79 -1.80
N LEU A 118 3.67 -4.90 -2.75
CA LEU A 118 2.67 -4.22 -3.57
C LEU A 118 1.76 -5.22 -4.31
N LEU A 119 2.35 -6.21 -4.98
CA LEU A 119 1.57 -7.28 -5.63
C LEU A 119 0.66 -8.05 -4.65
N ARG A 120 1.06 -8.17 -3.38
CA ARG A 120 0.22 -8.79 -2.34
C ARG A 120 -0.87 -7.85 -1.84
N PHE A 121 -0.63 -6.54 -1.80
CA PHE A 121 -1.68 -5.55 -1.54
C PHE A 121 -2.72 -5.59 -2.64
N ASP A 122 -2.32 -5.51 -3.91
CA ASP A 122 -3.22 -5.58 -5.06
C ASP A 122 -4.06 -6.88 -5.02
N ALA A 123 -3.41 -8.01 -4.72
CA ALA A 123 -4.08 -9.31 -4.61
C ALA A 123 -5.01 -9.44 -3.40
N ARG A 124 -4.87 -8.60 -2.36
CA ARG A 124 -5.68 -8.68 -1.13
C ARG A 124 -6.79 -7.63 -1.06
N PHE A 125 -6.56 -6.46 -1.65
CA PHE A 125 -7.41 -5.28 -1.50
C PHE A 125 -7.93 -4.74 -2.84
N GLY A 126 -7.50 -5.32 -3.97
CA GLY A 126 -7.77 -4.78 -5.30
C GLY A 126 -6.79 -3.68 -5.69
N THR A 127 -6.89 -3.25 -6.95
CA THR A 127 -6.24 -2.04 -7.48
C THR A 127 -7.16 -0.86 -7.32
#